data_AF-A0A0F8UEQ2-F1
#
_entry.id   AF-A0A0F8UEQ2-F1
#
_cell.length_a   1.000
_cell.length_b   1.000
_cell.length_c   1.000
_cell.angle_alpha   90.00
_cell.angle_beta   90.00
_cell.angle_gamma   90.00
#
_symmetry.space_group_name_H-M   'P 1'
#
loop_
_entity.id
_entity.type
_entity.pdbx_description
1 polymer ?
#
loop_
_entity_poly.entity_id
_entity_poly.type
_entity_poly.pdbx_seq_one_letter_code
_entity_poly.pdbx_strand_id
1 'polypeptide(L)'
;MEWDPTQFFRDDEPPSPFALIILNQPINETALALLRKHALLTVCADGGANRFYDWMSTHNREGSELPDVIIGDLDSVRPAVRTHYENLGVRVIEDEDQYSTDFTKSLRYLRSHAGEILSSSSSSSSSSPGTPNRLEILVMGGLGGRVDQAFSQIHHLYLMSSLGLQWDVENWSTEIGGQLSTSNHIRSERVEIESDVAVLFTLELAGRLKRVQNR
;
A
#
# COMPACT_ATOMS: atom_id res chain seq x y z
N MET A 1 -20.55 1.43 1.62
CA MET A 1 -19.51 0.46 2.05
C MET A 1 -19.20 0.73 3.50
N GLU A 2 -18.88 -0.29 4.30
CA GLU A 2 -18.33 -0.12 5.64
C GLU A 2 -16.82 -0.42 5.58
N TRP A 3 -15.99 0.44 6.19
CA TRP A 3 -14.54 0.39 6.08
C TRP A 3 -13.88 0.93 7.33
N ASP A 4 -13.04 0.10 7.96
CA ASP A 4 -12.22 0.47 9.11
C ASP A 4 -10.74 0.52 8.70
N PRO A 5 -10.20 1.70 8.33
CA PRO A 5 -8.78 1.83 8.00
C PRO A 5 -7.85 1.66 9.21
N THR A 6 -8.38 1.68 10.44
CA THR A 6 -7.56 1.57 11.65
C THR A 6 -7.19 0.13 11.99
N GLN A 7 -7.91 -0.85 11.45
CA GLN A 7 -7.70 -2.28 11.72
C GLN A 7 -6.25 -2.74 11.49
N PHE A 8 -5.60 -2.25 10.43
CA PHE A 8 -4.22 -2.60 10.07
C PHE A 8 -3.17 -1.97 10.99
N PHE A 9 -3.56 -1.04 11.86
CA PHE A 9 -2.68 -0.33 12.79
C PHE A 9 -2.97 -0.67 14.26
N ARG A 10 -3.67 -1.79 14.51
CA ARG A 10 -3.79 -2.41 15.83
C ARG A 10 -2.68 -3.45 16.04
N ASP A 11 -2.56 -3.98 17.25
CA ASP A 11 -1.57 -5.03 17.55
C ASP A 11 -2.14 -6.44 17.36
N ASP A 12 -3.46 -6.60 17.44
CA ASP A 12 -4.23 -7.78 17.01
C ASP A 12 -4.12 -8.04 15.49
N GLU A 13 -4.38 -9.28 15.10
CA GLU A 13 -4.42 -9.72 13.69
C GLU A 13 -5.63 -9.06 12.99
N PRO A 14 -5.43 -8.33 11.87
CA PRO A 14 -6.51 -7.61 11.23
C PRO A 14 -7.51 -8.57 10.56
N PRO A 15 -8.83 -8.30 10.64
CA PRO A 15 -9.85 -9.19 10.09
C PRO A 15 -9.90 -9.22 8.56
N SER A 16 -9.22 -8.29 7.88
CA SER A 16 -9.05 -8.30 6.41
C SER A 16 -7.61 -8.74 6.05
N PRO A 17 -7.43 -9.81 5.25
CA PRO A 17 -6.10 -10.20 4.76
C PRO A 17 -5.56 -9.12 3.81
N PHE A 18 -4.27 -8.78 3.92
CA PHE A 18 -3.68 -7.72 3.12
C PHE A 18 -2.24 -8.01 2.66
N ALA A 19 -1.84 -7.34 1.58
CA ALA A 19 -0.47 -7.27 1.10
C ALA A 19 0.07 -5.83 1.22
N LEU A 20 1.38 -5.70 1.36
CA LEU A 20 2.09 -4.44 1.55
C LEU A 20 2.99 -4.14 0.34
N ILE A 21 2.77 -3.02 -0.35
CA ILE A 21 3.70 -2.47 -1.34
C ILE A 21 4.60 -1.42 -0.67
N ILE A 22 5.91 -1.49 -0.91
CA ILE A 22 6.90 -0.50 -0.45
C ILE A 22 7.50 0.20 -1.67
N LEU A 23 7.33 1.51 -1.76
CA LEU A 23 7.81 2.35 -2.87
C LEU A 23 9.17 3.00 -2.54
N ASN A 24 9.87 3.53 -3.55
CA ASN A 24 11.14 4.26 -3.40
C ASN A 24 10.95 5.68 -2.78
N GLN A 25 10.34 5.75 -1.60
CA GLN A 25 10.18 6.98 -0.81
C GLN A 25 10.59 6.75 0.65
N PRO A 26 10.94 7.79 1.42
CA PRO A 26 11.33 7.64 2.82
C PRO A 26 10.25 6.98 3.70
N ILE A 27 10.57 5.79 4.22
CA ILE A 27 9.69 4.91 4.99
C ILE A 27 9.17 5.57 6.28
N ASN A 28 7.99 5.11 6.72
CA ASN A 28 7.47 5.37 8.06
C ASN A 28 7.73 4.13 8.93
N GLU A 29 8.80 4.17 9.70
CA GLU A 29 9.39 3.03 10.41
C GLU A 29 8.41 2.36 11.38
N THR A 30 7.70 3.15 12.18
CA THR A 30 6.70 2.65 13.14
C THR A 30 5.50 2.00 12.45
N ALA A 31 5.09 2.51 11.29
CA ALA A 31 4.06 1.87 10.49
C ALA A 31 4.57 0.58 9.85
N LEU A 32 5.81 0.54 9.37
CA LEU A 32 6.40 -0.65 8.74
C LEU A 32 6.56 -1.80 9.73
N ALA A 33 7.13 -1.53 10.90
CA ALA A 33 7.32 -2.50 11.98
C ALA A 33 6.00 -3.08 12.52
N LEU A 34 4.87 -2.40 12.32
CA LEU A 34 3.54 -2.89 12.66
C LEU A 34 2.93 -3.69 11.50
N LEU A 35 2.87 -3.10 10.30
CA LEU A 35 2.26 -3.72 9.13
C LEU A 35 2.94 -5.01 8.68
N ARG A 36 4.27 -5.13 8.82
CA ARG A 36 4.99 -6.37 8.44
C ARG A 36 4.64 -7.59 9.28
N LYS A 37 4.09 -7.42 10.50
CA LYS A 37 3.70 -8.56 11.36
C LYS A 37 2.57 -9.39 10.74
N HIS A 38 1.69 -8.73 10.00
CA HIS A 38 0.37 -9.25 9.59
C HIS A 38 0.15 -9.23 8.07
N ALA A 39 1.08 -8.67 7.29
CA ALA A 39 1.00 -8.65 5.83
C ALA A 39 1.29 -10.05 5.25
N LEU A 40 0.37 -10.57 4.44
CA LEU A 40 0.52 -11.89 3.79
C LEU A 40 1.58 -11.90 2.69
N LEU A 41 1.94 -10.72 2.17
CA LEU A 41 3.02 -10.55 1.21
C LEU A 41 3.58 -9.12 1.30
N THR A 42 4.90 -8.98 1.24
CA THR A 42 5.63 -7.70 1.14
C THR A 42 6.30 -7.59 -0.23
N VAL A 43 5.83 -6.65 -1.05
CA VAL A 43 6.36 -6.36 -2.38
C VAL A 43 7.14 -5.04 -2.34
N CYS A 44 8.40 -5.07 -2.74
CA CYS A 44 9.18 -3.86 -2.98
C CYS A 44 9.11 -3.47 -4.45
N ALA A 45 8.60 -2.26 -4.74
CA ALA A 45 8.60 -1.69 -6.07
C ALA A 45 9.99 -1.09 -6.35
N ASP A 46 10.80 -1.82 -7.13
CA ASP A 46 12.19 -1.51 -7.48
C ASP A 46 12.99 -0.85 -6.33
N GLY A 47 13.29 0.45 -6.40
CA GLY A 47 14.09 1.17 -5.41
C GLY A 47 13.47 1.24 -4.01
N GLY A 48 12.22 0.82 -3.84
CA GLY A 48 11.63 0.50 -2.54
C GLY A 48 12.40 -0.58 -1.78
N ALA A 49 13.06 -1.51 -2.49
CA ALA A 49 13.96 -2.51 -1.91
C ALA A 49 15.17 -1.86 -1.22
N ASN A 50 15.69 -0.73 -1.74
CA ASN A 50 16.73 0.04 -1.05
C ASN A 50 16.24 0.58 0.28
N ARG A 51 15.02 1.14 0.30
CA ARG A 51 14.43 1.75 1.50
C ARG A 51 14.20 0.72 2.58
N PHE A 52 13.66 -0.43 2.18
CA PHE A 52 13.50 -1.60 3.03
C PHE A 52 14.85 -2.09 3.56
N TYR A 53 15.85 -2.30 2.69
CA TYR A 53 17.21 -2.71 3.08
C TYR A 53 17.84 -1.73 4.09
N ASP A 54 17.81 -0.43 3.80
CA ASP A 54 18.41 0.61 4.64
C ASP A 54 17.80 0.60 6.06
N TRP A 55 16.48 0.38 6.16
CA TRP A 55 15.80 0.25 7.45
C TRP A 55 16.08 -1.07 8.18
N MET A 56 16.22 -2.18 7.45
CA MET A 56 16.60 -3.46 8.05
C MET A 56 18.05 -3.44 8.56
N SER A 57 18.97 -2.80 7.84
CA SER A 57 20.38 -2.66 8.22
C SER A 57 20.59 -1.80 9.47
N THR A 58 19.78 -0.76 9.73
CA THR A 58 19.87 -0.03 11.01
C THR A 58 19.47 -0.87 12.22
N HIS A 59 18.79 -2.01 11.99
CA HIS A 59 18.37 -2.96 13.01
C HIS A 59 19.18 -4.26 13.01
N ASN A 60 20.10 -4.47 12.05
CA ASN A 60 20.82 -5.73 11.79
C ASN A 60 19.88 -6.90 11.46
N ARG A 61 18.82 -6.63 10.68
CA ARG A 61 17.77 -7.59 10.30
C ARG A 61 17.72 -7.87 8.79
N GLU A 62 18.61 -7.27 8.00
CA GLU A 62 18.61 -7.35 6.53
C GLU A 62 18.85 -8.76 5.97
N GLY A 63 19.44 -9.66 6.75
CA GLY A 63 19.58 -11.09 6.44
C GLY A 63 18.53 -12.01 7.06
N SER A 64 17.55 -11.48 7.81
CA SER A 64 16.52 -12.30 8.49
C SER A 64 15.08 -11.84 8.26
N GLU A 65 14.85 -10.55 7.97
CA GLU A 65 13.58 -10.03 7.47
C GLU A 65 13.72 -9.63 6.00
N LEU A 66 13.27 -10.52 5.12
CA LEU A 66 13.30 -10.32 3.68
C LEU A 66 11.95 -9.76 3.20
N PRO A 67 11.89 -9.05 2.05
CA PRO A 67 10.66 -8.89 1.31
C PRO A 67 10.40 -10.20 0.53
N ASP A 68 9.15 -10.48 0.21
CA ASP A 68 8.79 -11.70 -0.52
C ASP A 68 9.08 -11.56 -2.03
N VAL A 69 8.92 -10.33 -2.55
CA VAL A 69 9.08 -9.98 -3.96
C VAL A 69 9.75 -8.61 -4.11
N ILE A 70 10.64 -8.48 -5.09
CA ILE A 70 11.12 -7.20 -5.62
C ILE A 70 10.71 -7.15 -7.09
N ILE A 71 10.03 -6.10 -7.54
CA ILE A 71 9.53 -5.99 -8.92
C ILE A 71 9.65 -4.57 -9.48
N GLY A 72 10.07 -4.47 -10.73
CA GLY A 72 10.13 -3.23 -11.52
C GLY A 72 10.99 -3.41 -12.76
N ASP A 73 11.38 -2.33 -13.44
CA ASP A 73 12.46 -2.39 -14.45
C ASP A 73 13.87 -2.46 -13.83
N LEU A 74 13.95 -2.33 -12.50
CA LEU A 74 15.15 -2.48 -11.69
C LEU A 74 16.20 -1.37 -11.91
N ASP A 75 15.76 -0.17 -12.32
CA ASP A 75 16.62 0.99 -12.60
C ASP A 75 17.14 1.70 -11.33
N SER A 76 16.36 1.73 -10.24
CA SER A 76 16.70 2.46 -9.02
C SER A 76 17.14 1.55 -7.87
N VAL A 77 16.91 0.23 -7.91
CA VAL A 77 17.49 -0.71 -6.94
C VAL A 77 19.01 -0.72 -7.07
N ARG A 78 19.72 -0.51 -5.96
CA ARG A 78 21.20 -0.52 -5.95
C ARG A 78 21.67 -1.95 -6.25
N PRO A 79 22.64 -2.18 -7.14
CA PRO A 79 23.10 -3.54 -7.49
C PRO A 79 23.46 -4.41 -6.28
N ALA A 80 24.11 -3.83 -5.25
CA ALA A 80 24.43 -4.54 -4.02
C ALA A 80 23.18 -5.01 -3.23
N VAL A 81 22.07 -4.26 -3.26
CA VAL A 81 20.80 -4.63 -2.61
C VAL A 81 20.07 -5.71 -3.42
N ARG A 82 20.06 -5.57 -4.76
CA ARG A 82 19.53 -6.59 -5.67
C ARG A 82 20.23 -7.93 -5.43
N THR A 83 21.56 -7.96 -5.55
CA THR A 83 22.37 -9.17 -5.33
C THR A 83 22.30 -9.71 -3.90
N HIS A 84 22.16 -8.86 -2.88
CA HIS A 84 21.91 -9.32 -1.50
C HIS A 84 20.62 -10.13 -1.38
N TYR A 85 19.51 -9.63 -1.93
CA TYR A 85 18.23 -10.32 -1.86
C TYR A 85 18.12 -11.51 -2.82
N GLU A 86 18.73 -11.46 -4.00
CA GLU A 86 18.89 -12.62 -4.91
C GLU A 86 19.62 -13.77 -4.21
N ASN A 87 20.74 -13.49 -3.52
CA ASN A 87 21.51 -14.49 -2.77
C ASN A 87 20.74 -15.10 -1.57
N LEU A 88 19.74 -14.38 -1.06
CA LEU A 88 18.86 -14.84 0.03
C LEU A 88 17.57 -15.50 -0.48
N GLY A 89 17.43 -15.70 -1.80
CA GLY A 89 16.30 -16.41 -2.41
C GLY A 89 15.02 -15.59 -2.58
N VAL A 90 15.10 -14.26 -2.44
CA VAL A 90 13.95 -13.36 -2.72
C VAL A 90 13.59 -13.41 -4.20
N ARG A 91 12.29 -13.40 -4.50
CA ARG A 91 11.80 -13.36 -5.89
C ARG A 91 12.01 -11.96 -6.48
N VAL A 92 13.11 -11.75 -7.18
CA VAL A 92 13.36 -10.56 -8.00
C VAL A 92 12.75 -10.76 -9.39
N ILE A 93 11.97 -9.78 -9.85
CA ILE A 93 11.24 -9.80 -11.12
C ILE A 93 11.60 -8.54 -11.90
N GLU A 94 12.25 -8.72 -13.04
CA GLU A 94 12.55 -7.66 -14.00
C GLU A 94 11.38 -7.56 -15.00
N ASP A 95 10.80 -6.37 -15.13
CA ASP A 95 9.63 -6.06 -15.97
C ASP A 95 9.96 -4.85 -16.85
N GLU A 96 10.26 -5.17 -18.12
CA GLU A 96 10.71 -4.24 -19.17
C GLU A 96 9.65 -3.21 -19.61
N ASP A 97 8.43 -3.23 -19.06
CA ASP A 97 7.35 -2.28 -19.44
C ASP A 97 7.67 -0.83 -19.04
N GLN A 98 8.28 -0.09 -19.97
CA GLN A 98 8.60 1.33 -19.88
C GLN A 98 7.35 2.26 -19.96
N TYR A 99 6.15 1.72 -20.19
CA TYR A 99 4.91 2.50 -20.23
C TYR A 99 4.15 2.50 -18.89
N SER A 100 4.67 1.81 -17.87
CA SER A 100 4.02 1.64 -16.56
C SER A 100 4.99 1.83 -15.40
N THR A 101 4.51 2.38 -14.28
CA THR A 101 5.36 2.57 -13.10
C THR A 101 5.50 1.27 -12.31
N ASP A 102 6.53 1.15 -11.48
CA ASP A 102 6.76 -0.05 -10.66
C ASP A 102 5.69 -0.26 -9.59
N PHE A 103 4.93 0.78 -9.27
CA PHE A 103 3.67 0.66 -8.55
C PHE A 103 2.60 -0.07 -9.37
N THR A 104 2.39 0.32 -10.63
CA THR A 104 1.49 -0.40 -11.55
C THR A 104 1.92 -1.85 -11.75
N LYS A 105 3.23 -2.11 -11.92
CA LYS A 105 3.82 -3.45 -12.04
C LYS A 105 3.56 -4.28 -10.77
N SER A 106 3.82 -3.71 -9.57
CA SER A 106 3.50 -4.32 -8.26
C SER A 106 2.01 -4.64 -8.09
N LEU A 107 1.11 -3.73 -8.48
CA LEU A 107 -0.33 -3.94 -8.42
C LEU A 107 -0.82 -5.06 -9.35
N ARG A 108 -0.27 -5.13 -10.58
CA ARG A 108 -0.55 -6.24 -11.52
C ARG A 108 -0.12 -7.57 -10.92
N TYR A 109 1.08 -7.62 -10.34
CA TYR A 109 1.61 -8.82 -9.68
C TYR A 109 0.71 -9.29 -8.52
N LEU A 110 0.32 -8.38 -7.61
CA LEU A 110 -0.59 -8.73 -6.51
C LEU A 110 -1.95 -9.20 -7.04
N ARG A 111 -2.48 -8.57 -8.10
CA ARG A 111 -3.76 -8.95 -8.70
C ARG A 111 -3.73 -10.33 -9.36
N SER A 112 -2.63 -10.74 -10.00
CA SER A 112 -2.52 -12.07 -10.60
C SER A 112 -2.32 -13.18 -9.56
N HIS A 113 -1.61 -12.90 -8.46
CA HIS A 113 -1.33 -13.90 -7.40
C HIS A 113 -2.34 -13.86 -6.24
N ALA A 114 -3.35 -12.99 -6.26
CA ALA A 114 -4.29 -12.80 -5.15
C ALA A 114 -4.97 -14.10 -4.67
N GLY A 115 -5.31 -15.01 -5.58
CA GLY A 115 -5.88 -16.31 -5.23
C GLY A 115 -4.91 -17.21 -4.45
N GLU A 116 -3.62 -17.19 -4.81
CA GLU A 116 -2.57 -17.95 -4.12
C GLU A 116 -2.31 -17.36 -2.73
N ILE A 117 -2.14 -16.03 -2.64
CA ILE A 117 -1.90 -15.28 -1.39
C ILE A 117 -3.03 -15.50 -0.38
N LEU A 118 -4.28 -15.59 -0.84
CA LEU A 118 -5.43 -15.86 0.02
C LEU A 118 -5.64 -17.35 0.35
N SER A 119 -5.01 -18.25 -0.41
CA SER A 119 -5.08 -19.70 -0.15
C SER A 119 -4.09 -20.18 0.91
N SER A 120 -2.93 -19.52 1.03
CA SER A 120 -1.92 -19.83 2.04
C SER A 120 -2.37 -19.42 3.46
N SER A 121 -3.08 -18.30 3.59
CA SER A 121 -3.59 -17.80 4.87
C SER A 121 -4.81 -18.57 5.40
N SER A 122 -5.61 -19.20 4.53
CA SER A 122 -6.87 -19.87 4.91
C SER A 122 -6.69 -21.23 5.64
N SER A 123 -5.55 -21.45 6.28
CA SER A 123 -5.24 -22.65 7.08
C SER A 123 -5.60 -22.52 8.57
N SER A 124 -5.95 -21.32 9.05
CA SER A 124 -6.10 -21.00 10.49
C SER A 124 -7.45 -20.40 10.93
N SER A 125 -8.32 -19.93 10.02
CA SER A 125 -9.54 -19.20 10.41
C SER A 125 -10.83 -19.74 9.75
N SER A 126 -11.87 -19.92 10.57
CA SER A 126 -13.21 -20.30 10.13
C SER A 126 -13.95 -19.09 9.55
N SER A 127 -14.15 -19.05 8.24
CA SER A 127 -14.80 -17.93 7.56
C SER A 127 -16.29 -17.81 7.92
N SER A 128 -16.67 -16.64 8.45
CA SER A 128 -18.08 -16.27 8.59
C SER A 128 -18.74 -16.17 7.20
N PRO A 129 -19.90 -16.81 6.98
CA PRO A 129 -20.52 -16.85 5.66
C PRO A 129 -21.17 -15.51 5.30
N GLY A 130 -20.41 -14.63 4.63
CA GLY A 130 -20.95 -13.37 4.10
C GLY A 130 -19.93 -12.42 3.48
N THR A 131 -18.70 -12.35 4.01
CA THR A 131 -17.65 -11.48 3.45
C THR A 131 -16.92 -12.17 2.29
N PRO A 132 -16.76 -11.52 1.12
CA PRO A 132 -15.92 -12.05 0.05
C PRO A 132 -14.45 -12.02 0.50
N ASN A 133 -13.72 -13.12 0.30
CA ASN A 133 -12.30 -13.19 0.61
C ASN A 133 -11.52 -12.29 -0.35
N ARG A 134 -11.18 -11.07 0.10
CA ARG A 134 -10.59 -10.00 -0.70
C ARG A 134 -9.27 -9.57 -0.07
N LEU A 135 -8.21 -9.57 -0.88
CA LEU A 135 -6.90 -9.08 -0.49
C LEU A 135 -6.91 -7.55 -0.55
N GLU A 136 -6.77 -6.89 0.61
CA GLU A 136 -6.52 -5.45 0.66
C GLU A 136 -5.06 -5.14 0.33
N ILE A 137 -4.80 -3.95 -0.23
CA ILE A 137 -3.45 -3.53 -0.65
C ILE A 137 -3.08 -2.24 0.07
N LEU A 138 -2.14 -2.35 1.01
CA LEU A 138 -1.57 -1.19 1.71
C LEU A 138 -0.30 -0.74 0.99
N VAL A 139 -0.14 0.57 0.81
CA VAL A 139 0.95 1.16 0.02
C VAL A 139 1.75 2.11 0.90
N MET A 140 3.05 1.87 1.02
CA MET A 140 3.97 2.71 1.79
C MET A 140 4.77 3.63 0.87
N GLY A 141 4.50 4.94 0.98
CA GLY A 141 5.13 5.99 0.17
C GLY A 141 4.17 6.58 -0.86
N GLY A 142 4.71 7.06 -1.99
CA GLY A 142 3.94 7.47 -3.17
C GLY A 142 3.28 8.85 -3.11
N LEU A 143 2.66 9.23 -1.99
CA LEU A 143 1.98 10.55 -1.82
C LEU A 143 2.92 11.69 -1.40
N GLY A 144 4.23 11.51 -1.52
CA GLY A 144 5.24 12.51 -1.19
C GLY A 144 6.53 12.29 -1.99
N GLY A 145 7.38 13.31 -2.06
CA GLY A 145 8.54 13.33 -2.94
C GLY A 145 8.22 14.02 -4.26
N ARG A 146 8.25 13.27 -5.37
CA ARG A 146 7.93 13.79 -6.71
C ARG A 146 6.42 14.03 -6.87
N VAL A 147 6.05 15.24 -7.28
CA VAL A 147 4.64 15.65 -7.46
C VAL A 147 3.96 14.85 -8.57
N ASP A 148 4.67 14.59 -9.67
CA ASP A 148 4.23 13.76 -10.79
C ASP A 148 3.98 12.29 -10.36
N GLN A 149 4.81 11.74 -9.46
CA GLN A 149 4.57 10.43 -8.87
C GLN A 149 3.30 10.46 -8.00
N ALA A 150 3.11 11.46 -7.14
CA ALA A 150 1.92 11.56 -6.29
C ALA A 150 0.61 11.66 -7.10
N PHE A 151 0.59 12.45 -8.18
CA PHE A 151 -0.56 12.48 -9.10
C PHE A 151 -0.76 11.15 -9.85
N SER A 152 0.32 10.45 -10.23
CA SER A 152 0.22 9.10 -10.81
C SER A 152 -0.42 8.10 -9.82
N GLN A 153 -0.05 8.15 -8.53
CA GLN A 153 -0.67 7.30 -7.51
C GLN A 153 -2.18 7.59 -7.36
N ILE A 154 -2.57 8.86 -7.30
CA ILE A 154 -3.98 9.27 -7.21
C ILE A 154 -4.76 8.83 -8.46
N HIS A 155 -4.17 8.97 -9.65
CA HIS A 155 -4.78 8.54 -10.91
C HIS A 155 -4.98 7.02 -10.94
N HIS A 156 -4.02 6.23 -10.46
CA HIS A 156 -4.16 4.77 -10.34
C HIS A 156 -5.29 4.38 -9.38
N LEU A 157 -5.42 5.03 -8.22
CA LEU A 157 -6.54 4.78 -7.29
C LEU A 157 -7.90 5.03 -7.98
N TYR A 158 -8.01 6.10 -8.77
CA TYR A 158 -9.22 6.40 -9.53
C TYR A 158 -9.49 5.35 -10.62
N LEU A 159 -8.52 5.03 -11.48
CA LEU A 159 -8.65 4.03 -12.55
C LEU A 159 -8.98 2.62 -12.04
N MET A 160 -8.50 2.25 -10.84
CA MET A 160 -8.83 0.97 -10.22
C MET A 160 -10.25 0.92 -9.65
N SER A 161 -10.83 2.08 -9.32
CA SER A 161 -12.24 2.18 -8.88
C SER A 161 -13.24 2.27 -10.05
N SER A 162 -12.84 2.85 -11.19
CA SER A 162 -13.76 3.24 -12.28
C SER A 162 -14.17 2.09 -13.23
N LEU A 163 -14.12 0.84 -12.79
CA LEU A 163 -14.53 -0.33 -13.58
C LEU A 163 -16.05 -0.60 -13.49
N GLY A 164 -16.83 0.39 -13.92
CA GLY A 164 -18.27 0.31 -14.17
C GLY A 164 -19.17 0.91 -13.09
N LEU A 165 -19.89 1.98 -13.45
CA LEU A 165 -21.20 2.42 -12.96
C LEU A 165 -21.71 3.57 -13.86
N GLN A 166 -22.96 4.03 -13.69
CA GLN A 166 -23.61 4.97 -14.63
C GLN A 166 -24.71 5.82 -13.94
N TRP A 167 -24.50 7.16 -13.84
CA TRP A 167 -25.45 8.20 -13.35
C TRP A 167 -25.83 8.10 -11.84
N ASP A 168 -26.44 9.07 -11.12
CA ASP A 168 -26.50 10.57 -11.08
C ASP A 168 -27.45 10.91 -9.89
N VAL A 169 -27.31 11.91 -8.99
CA VAL A 169 -26.20 12.79 -8.55
C VAL A 169 -26.12 12.62 -7.00
N GLU A 170 -26.09 13.53 -6.00
CA GLU A 170 -26.12 14.99 -5.70
C GLU A 170 -25.64 15.13 -4.21
N ASN A 171 -25.31 16.24 -3.54
CA ASN A 171 -25.28 17.68 -3.83
C ASN A 171 -24.23 18.46 -2.95
N TRP A 172 -22.96 18.05 -2.93
CA TRP A 172 -21.86 18.96 -2.57
C TRP A 172 -20.80 18.88 -3.67
N SER A 173 -20.80 19.84 -4.59
CA SER A 173 -19.79 19.90 -5.66
C SER A 173 -18.40 20.13 -5.08
N THR A 174 -17.53 19.12 -5.22
CA THR A 174 -16.12 19.14 -4.84
C THR A 174 -15.25 18.81 -6.05
N GLU A 175 -14.56 19.79 -6.59
CA GLU A 175 -13.82 19.69 -7.85
C GLU A 175 -12.48 20.45 -7.81
N ILE A 176 -11.53 20.06 -8.66
CA ILE A 176 -10.23 20.74 -8.74
C ILE A 176 -10.42 22.13 -9.36
N GLY A 177 -10.26 23.17 -8.52
CA GLY A 177 -10.52 24.57 -8.88
C GLY A 177 -11.81 25.13 -8.27
N GLY A 178 -12.70 24.26 -7.78
CA GLY A 178 -13.88 24.60 -6.99
C GLY A 178 -13.62 24.47 -5.48
N GLN A 179 -14.57 23.90 -4.76
CA GLN A 179 -14.43 23.64 -3.32
C GLN A 179 -13.71 22.30 -3.08
N LEU A 180 -12.85 22.22 -2.05
CA LEU A 180 -12.27 20.96 -1.58
C LEU A 180 -12.26 20.92 -0.05
N SER A 181 -12.77 19.84 0.54
CA SER A 181 -12.74 19.60 2.00
C SER A 181 -11.33 19.21 2.49
N THR A 182 -10.43 20.19 2.58
CA THR A 182 -9.10 20.02 3.19
C THR A 182 -9.08 20.49 4.65
N SER A 183 -8.14 19.98 5.46
CA SER A 183 -7.98 20.33 6.88
C SER A 183 -9.23 20.12 7.76
N ASN A 184 -10.05 19.12 7.43
CA ASN A 184 -11.25 18.74 8.18
C ASN A 184 -10.93 17.81 9.37
N HIS A 185 -11.84 17.65 10.32
CA HIS A 185 -11.62 16.89 11.58
C HIS A 185 -12.69 15.84 11.84
N ILE A 186 -12.27 14.63 12.19
CA ILE A 186 -13.16 13.59 12.75
C ILE A 186 -13.70 14.05 14.11
N ARG A 187 -15.01 13.87 14.34
CA ARG A 187 -15.71 14.21 15.60
C ARG A 187 -16.56 13.07 16.18
N SER A 188 -16.49 11.89 15.57
CA SER A 188 -17.32 10.72 15.86
C SER A 188 -16.50 9.45 15.56
N GLU A 189 -16.79 8.35 16.23
CA GLU A 189 -16.16 7.04 15.96
C GLU A 189 -16.50 6.52 14.55
N ARG A 190 -17.66 6.94 14.02
CA ARG A 190 -18.16 6.63 12.68
C ARG A 190 -18.29 7.92 11.86
N VAL A 191 -17.75 7.90 10.65
CA VAL A 191 -17.92 8.95 9.63
C VAL A 191 -18.67 8.33 8.46
N GLU A 192 -19.76 8.95 8.04
CA GLU A 192 -20.54 8.51 6.89
C GLU A 192 -20.34 9.49 5.73
N ILE A 193 -20.18 8.95 4.52
CA ILE A 193 -19.89 9.69 3.30
C ILE A 193 -20.75 9.10 2.20
N GLU A 194 -21.51 9.97 1.53
CA GLU A 194 -22.35 9.64 0.38
C GLU A 194 -21.83 10.44 -0.83
N SER A 195 -21.67 9.77 -1.97
CA SER A 195 -21.30 10.38 -3.25
C SER A 195 -21.67 9.44 -4.39
N ASP A 196 -22.05 10.06 -5.49
CA ASP A 196 -22.24 9.56 -6.85
C ASP A 196 -20.95 9.09 -7.54
N VAL A 197 -19.78 9.58 -7.12
CA VAL A 197 -18.50 9.34 -7.79
C VAL A 197 -17.43 8.75 -6.86
N ALA A 198 -16.35 8.24 -7.44
CA ALA A 198 -15.20 7.73 -6.69
C ALA A 198 -14.42 8.88 -6.03
N VAL A 199 -14.59 9.06 -4.72
CA VAL A 199 -13.93 10.11 -3.93
C VAL A 199 -12.60 9.64 -3.31
N LEU A 200 -11.58 10.50 -3.33
CA LEU A 200 -10.33 10.30 -2.59
C LEU A 200 -10.49 10.78 -1.14
N PHE A 201 -10.63 9.84 -0.21
CA PHE A 201 -10.62 10.15 1.23
C PHE A 201 -9.20 10.13 1.80
N THR A 202 -8.88 11.05 2.71
CA THR A 202 -7.56 11.13 3.36
C THR A 202 -7.71 11.35 4.87
N LEU A 203 -6.80 10.76 5.64
CA LEU A 203 -6.80 10.79 7.10
C LEU A 203 -5.41 11.14 7.63
N GLU A 204 -5.35 11.90 8.73
CA GLU A 204 -4.09 12.11 9.45
C GLU A 204 -3.78 10.88 10.32
N LEU A 205 -2.56 10.33 10.19
CA LEU A 205 -2.09 9.28 11.08
C LEU A 205 -1.97 9.78 12.52
N ALA A 206 -2.48 8.99 13.47
CA ALA A 206 -2.38 9.27 14.90
C ALA A 206 -0.92 9.50 15.33
N GLY A 207 -0.68 10.35 16.34
CA GLY A 207 0.67 10.79 16.73
C GLY A 207 1.70 9.66 16.94
N ARG A 208 1.29 8.53 17.52
CA ARG A 208 2.14 7.33 17.71
C ARG A 208 2.62 6.66 16.42
N LEU A 209 2.00 6.97 15.28
CA LEU A 209 2.29 6.42 13.95
C LEU A 209 2.93 7.47 13.02
N LYS A 210 3.20 8.71 13.48
CA LYS A 210 3.90 9.71 12.67
C LYS A 210 5.40 9.41 12.69
N ARG A 211 6.06 9.41 11.53
CA ARG A 211 7.51 9.22 11.42
C ARG A 211 8.23 10.27 12.27
N VAL A 212 9.13 9.83 13.15
CA VAL A 212 9.98 10.72 13.94
C VAL A 212 10.82 11.58 13.00
N GLN A 213 10.61 12.89 13.05
CA GLN A 213 11.47 13.86 12.37
C GLN A 213 12.53 14.33 13.36
N ASN A 214 13.70 13.68 13.33
CA ASN A 214 14.91 14.29 13.88
C ASN A 214 15.17 15.59 13.09
N ARG A 215 15.23 16.71 13.81
CA ARG A 215 15.57 18.05 13.30
C ARG A 215 17.00 18.40 13.68
#